data_AF-A0A1B6G2H3-F1
#
_entry.id   AF-A0A1B6G2H3-F1
#
_cell.length_a   1.000
_cell.length_b   1.000
_cell.length_c   1.000
_cell.angle_alpha   90.00
_cell.angle_beta   90.00
_cell.angle_gamma   90.00
#
_symmetry.space_group_name_H-M   'P 1'
#
loop_
_entity.id
_entity.type
_entity.pdbx_description
1 polymer ?
#
loop_
_entity_poly.entity_id
_entity_poly.type
_entity_poly.pdbx_seq_one_letter_code
_entity_poly.pdbx_strand_id
1 'polypeptide(L)'
;ANGVLHVVSPPYHPASNGLAERAVQTTKNTFLRQMLQDEMSQSNRSIQHRIDSFLFVYRNTPHTATGCSPSEMLFKFKPRTHLCLLKPHLEAKVNENQERIIQARSKGVRHRNFAVG
;
A
#
# COMPACT_ATOMS: atom_id res chain seq x y z
N ALA A 1 17.87 -13.59 30.22
CA ALA A 1 17.89 -12.80 28.97
C ALA A 1 17.12 -13.58 27.91
N ASN A 2 16.15 -12.95 27.23
CA ASN A 2 15.19 -13.62 26.34
C ASN A 2 15.78 -14.12 25.00
N GLY A 3 17.09 -14.40 24.93
CA GLY A 3 17.77 -14.82 23.70
C GLY A 3 17.90 -13.73 22.62
N VAL A 4 17.67 -12.46 22.96
CA VAL A 4 17.72 -11.34 22.00
C VAL A 4 19.13 -10.73 21.96
N LEU A 5 19.70 -10.63 20.76
CA LEU A 5 20.95 -9.91 20.51
C LEU A 5 20.66 -8.42 20.33
N HIS A 6 21.26 -7.58 21.16
CA HIS A 6 21.16 -6.12 21.05
C HIS A 6 22.27 -5.60 20.14
N VAL A 7 21.87 -5.12 18.95
CA VAL A 7 22.78 -4.50 17.98
C VAL A 7 22.59 -2.99 18.04
N VAL A 8 23.68 -2.25 18.19
CA VAL A 8 23.68 -0.78 18.36
C VAL A 8 24.39 -0.11 17.20
N SER A 9 23.87 1.01 16.73
CA SER A 9 24.52 1.87 15.73
C SER A 9 25.59 2.76 16.37
N PRO A 10 26.68 3.10 15.66
CA PRO A 10 27.71 3.99 16.19
C PRO A 10 27.14 5.39 16.50
N PRO A 11 27.70 6.09 17.49
CA PRO A 11 27.28 7.45 17.83
C PRO A 11 27.50 8.39 16.63
N TYR A 12 26.61 9.37 16.48
CA TYR A 12 26.65 10.37 15.40
C TYR A 12 26.60 9.80 13.97
N HIS A 13 26.09 8.57 13.79
CA HIS A 13 25.93 7.95 12.48
C HIS A 13 24.45 7.61 12.19
N PRO A 14 23.61 8.63 11.93
CA PRO A 14 22.16 8.45 11.69
C PRO A 14 21.86 7.52 10.52
N ALA A 15 22.73 7.52 9.50
CA ALA A 15 22.57 6.69 8.30
C ALA A 15 22.50 5.18 8.58
N SER A 16 23.12 4.68 9.67
CA SER A 16 23.07 3.27 10.06
C SER A 16 21.66 2.81 10.43
N ASN A 17 20.80 3.72 10.90
CA ASN A 17 19.40 3.42 11.26
C ASN A 17 18.41 4.26 10.44
N GLY A 18 18.77 4.60 9.21
CA GLY A 18 18.01 5.54 8.37
C GLY A 18 16.57 5.09 8.06
N LEU A 19 16.26 3.78 8.14
CA LEU A 19 14.88 3.30 8.00
C LEU A 19 14.02 3.66 9.21
N ALA A 20 14.54 3.51 10.42
CA ALA A 20 13.82 3.93 11.63
C ALA A 20 13.64 5.45 11.65
N GLU A 21 14.67 6.21 11.26
CA GLU A 21 14.58 7.67 11.17
C GLU A 21 13.53 8.12 10.16
N ARG A 22 13.49 7.48 8.97
CA ARG A 22 12.44 7.73 7.98
C ARG A 22 11.05 7.40 8.53
N ALA A 23 10.90 6.30 9.26
CA ALA A 23 9.63 5.96 9.90
C ALA A 23 9.19 7.04 10.91
N VAL A 24 10.11 7.55 11.74
CA VAL A 24 9.84 8.66 12.68
C VAL A 24 9.44 9.92 11.94
N GLN A 25 10.14 10.26 10.85
CA GLN A 25 9.80 11.41 10.01
C GLN A 25 8.39 11.29 9.43
N THR A 26 8.03 10.11 8.89
CA THR A 26 6.67 9.85 8.37
C THR A 26 5.62 10.02 9.48
N THR A 27 5.84 9.45 10.67
CA THR A 27 4.94 9.60 11.82
C THR A 27 4.72 11.06 12.17
N LYS A 28 5.80 11.84 12.34
CA LYS A 28 5.71 13.27 12.66
C LYS A 28 4.93 14.05 11.60
N ASN A 29 5.22 13.82 10.33
CA ASN A 29 4.53 14.50 9.23
C ASN A 29 3.04 14.16 9.20
N THR A 30 2.66 12.90 9.43
CA THR A 30 1.25 12.51 9.48
C THR A 30 0.52 13.14 10.67
N PHE A 31 1.19 13.26 11.82
CA PHE A 31 0.62 13.91 12.98
C PHE A 31 0.38 15.40 12.71
N LEU A 32 1.36 16.10 12.14
CA LEU A 32 1.17 17.51 11.78
C LEU A 32 -0.05 17.68 10.85
N ARG A 33 -0.22 16.80 9.86
CA ARG A 33 -1.38 16.82 8.96
C ARG A 33 -2.71 16.55 9.67
N GLN A 34 -2.74 15.58 10.57
CA GLN A 34 -3.94 15.28 11.37
C GLN A 34 -4.32 16.45 12.26
N MET A 35 -3.35 17.09 12.92
CA MET A 35 -3.58 18.29 13.75
C MET A 35 -4.18 19.42 12.93
N LEU A 36 -3.61 19.73 11.76
CA LEU A 36 -4.16 20.78 10.89
C LEU A 36 -5.59 20.47 10.43
N GLN A 37 -5.89 19.18 10.17
CA GLN A 37 -7.23 18.76 9.80
C GLN A 37 -8.23 18.84 10.96
N ASP A 38 -7.79 18.53 12.17
CA ASP A 38 -8.58 18.61 13.40
C ASP A 38 -9.02 20.06 13.67
N GLU A 39 -8.09 21.01 13.55
CA GLU A 39 -8.35 22.45 13.66
C GLU A 39 -9.41 22.92 12.65
N MET A 40 -9.27 22.52 11.37
CA MET A 40 -10.24 22.88 10.33
C MET A 40 -11.63 22.27 10.54
N SER A 41 -11.69 21.07 11.12
CA SER A 41 -12.93 20.31 11.27
C SER A 41 -13.59 20.50 12.65
N GLN A 42 -13.01 21.33 13.52
CA GLN A 42 -13.37 21.45 14.94
C GLN A 42 -13.48 20.08 15.64
N SER A 43 -12.63 19.13 15.23
CA SER A 43 -12.64 17.77 15.73
C SER A 43 -11.57 17.63 16.81
N ASN A 44 -11.95 17.13 17.99
CA ASN A 44 -11.01 16.93 19.08
C ASN A 44 -10.69 15.44 19.23
N ARG A 45 -9.75 14.94 18.41
CA ARG A 45 -9.33 13.54 18.43
C ARG A 45 -8.29 13.29 19.51
N SER A 46 -8.43 12.18 20.23
CA SER A 46 -7.42 11.75 21.20
C SER A 46 -6.11 11.38 20.51
N ILE A 47 -5.00 11.46 21.23
CA ILE A 47 -3.68 11.04 20.74
C ILE A 47 -3.68 9.56 20.33
N GLN A 48 -4.39 8.72 21.06
CA GLN A 48 -4.50 7.29 20.76
C GLN A 48 -5.19 7.06 19.41
N HIS A 49 -6.31 7.74 19.16
CA HIS A 49 -7.01 7.65 17.88
C HIS A 49 -6.12 8.07 16.70
N ARG A 50 -5.27 9.08 16.91
CA ARG A 50 -4.30 9.56 15.91
C ARG A 50 -3.21 8.53 15.62
N ILE A 51 -2.68 7.90 16.66
CA ILE A 51 -1.73 6.78 16.55
C ILE A 51 -2.38 5.61 15.79
N ASP A 52 -3.57 5.19 16.18
CA ASP A 52 -4.26 4.05 15.57
C ASP A 52 -4.56 4.30 14.10
N SER A 53 -5.02 5.51 13.78
CA SER A 53 -5.28 5.95 12.40
C SER A 53 -3.99 5.96 11.57
N PHE A 54 -2.90 6.51 12.13
CA PHE A 54 -1.59 6.52 11.47
C PHE A 54 -1.11 5.09 11.19
N LEU A 55 -1.11 4.23 12.21
CA LEU A 55 -0.64 2.87 12.11
C LEU A 55 -1.47 2.04 11.11
N PHE A 56 -2.79 2.25 11.10
CA PHE A 56 -3.67 1.59 10.15
C PHE A 56 -3.32 1.97 8.70
N VAL A 57 -3.11 3.25 8.43
CA VAL A 57 -2.73 3.73 7.09
C VAL A 57 -1.33 3.24 6.72
N TYR A 58 -0.34 3.50 7.58
CA TYR A 58 1.06 3.15 7.33
C TYR A 58 1.26 1.66 7.02
N ARG A 59 0.57 0.78 7.75
CA ARG A 59 0.69 -0.68 7.54
C ARG A 59 -0.01 -1.18 6.28
N ASN A 60 -1.01 -0.47 5.78
CA ASN A 60 -1.82 -0.88 4.63
C ASN A 60 -1.53 -0.10 3.34
N THR A 61 -0.68 0.94 3.39
CA THR A 61 -0.21 1.65 2.20
C THR A 61 0.99 0.93 1.59
N PRO A 62 0.99 0.64 0.27
CA PRO A 62 2.14 0.07 -0.41
C PRO A 62 3.37 0.98 -0.34
N HIS A 63 4.54 0.41 -0.03
CA HIS A 63 5.80 1.14 -0.11
C HIS A 63 6.26 1.31 -1.55
N THR A 64 6.84 2.47 -1.88
CA THR A 64 7.28 2.80 -3.24
C THR A 64 8.35 1.86 -3.79
N ALA A 65 9.26 1.38 -2.93
CA ALA A 65 10.35 0.50 -3.34
C ALA A 65 9.89 -0.95 -3.62
N THR A 66 8.92 -1.45 -2.86
CA THR A 66 8.49 -2.86 -2.92
C THR A 66 7.17 -3.07 -3.65
N GLY A 67 6.34 -2.02 -3.79
CA GLY A 67 4.98 -2.12 -4.31
C GLY A 67 4.01 -2.89 -3.38
N CYS A 68 4.47 -3.35 -2.22
CA CYS A 68 3.70 -4.09 -1.24
C CYS A 68 3.59 -3.30 0.07
N SER A 69 2.47 -3.46 0.76
CA SER A 69 2.27 -2.88 2.09
C SER A 69 2.95 -3.71 3.19
N PRO A 70 3.34 -3.11 4.33
CA PRO A 70 3.91 -3.85 5.46
C PRO A 70 3.04 -5.02 5.94
N SER A 71 1.72 -4.83 6.02
CA SER A 71 0.78 -5.89 6.39
C SER A 71 0.82 -7.06 5.41
N GLU A 72 0.85 -6.79 4.10
CA GLU A 72 0.95 -7.83 3.07
C GLU A 72 2.27 -8.61 3.19
N MET A 73 3.38 -7.90 3.44
CA MET A 73 4.68 -8.55 3.60
C MET A 73 4.75 -9.44 4.84
N LEU A 74 4.13 -9.00 5.93
CA LEU A 74 4.09 -9.70 7.22
C LEU A 74 3.14 -10.90 7.19
N PHE A 75 1.90 -10.71 6.74
CA PHE A 75 0.85 -11.72 6.82
C PHE A 75 0.68 -12.55 5.54
N LYS A 76 1.34 -12.17 4.44
CA LYS A 76 1.21 -12.80 3.11
C LYS A 76 -0.19 -12.70 2.46
N PHE A 77 -1.09 -11.89 3.01
CA PHE A 77 -2.36 -11.53 2.39
C PHE A 77 -2.63 -10.04 2.52
N LYS A 78 -3.49 -9.49 1.66
CA LYS A 78 -3.90 -8.09 1.71
C LYS A 78 -5.10 -7.90 2.65
N PRO A 79 -4.98 -7.13 3.74
CA PRO A 79 -6.12 -6.79 4.58
C PRO A 79 -7.15 -5.97 3.78
N ARG A 80 -8.45 -6.24 4.00
CA ARG A 80 -9.52 -5.45 3.38
C ARG A 80 -9.63 -4.11 4.09
N THR A 81 -9.55 -3.02 3.33
CA THR A 81 -9.73 -1.65 3.82
C THR A 81 -10.96 -1.02 3.16
N HIS A 82 -11.39 0.16 3.62
CA HIS A 82 -12.47 0.91 2.98
C HIS A 82 -12.20 1.19 1.49
N LEU A 83 -10.92 1.39 1.11
CA LEU A 83 -10.55 1.58 -0.29
C LEU A 83 -10.72 0.31 -1.13
N CYS A 84 -10.73 -0.88 -0.52
CA CYS A 84 -11.06 -2.11 -1.23
C CYS A 84 -12.54 -2.21 -1.62
N LEU A 85 -13.42 -1.41 -0.99
CA LEU A 85 -14.84 -1.33 -1.35
C LEU A 85 -15.09 -0.41 -2.54
N LEU A 86 -14.16 0.51 -2.83
CA LEU A 86 -14.14 1.25 -4.08
C LEU A 86 -13.85 0.23 -5.18
N LYS A 87 -14.91 -0.30 -5.82
CA LYS A 87 -14.76 -1.25 -6.92
C LYS A 87 -13.88 -0.59 -7.98
N PRO A 88 -12.69 -1.14 -8.31
CA PRO A 88 -12.04 -0.75 -9.55
C PRO A 88 -13.00 -1.10 -10.70
N HIS A 89 -12.82 -0.44 -11.85
CA HIS A 89 -13.58 -0.71 -13.08
C HIS A 89 -13.27 -2.15 -13.54
N LEU A 90 -13.94 -3.13 -12.92
CA LEU A 90 -13.71 -4.56 -13.13
C LEU A 90 -13.83 -4.89 -14.60
N GLU A 91 -14.79 -4.25 -15.27
CA GLU A 91 -15.03 -4.32 -16.69
C GLU A 91 -13.81 -3.89 -17.52
N ALA A 92 -13.10 -2.81 -17.16
CA ALA A 92 -11.90 -2.38 -17.86
C ALA A 92 -10.76 -3.41 -17.69
N LYS A 93 -10.62 -3.98 -16.48
CA LYS A 93 -9.62 -5.02 -16.20
C LYS A 93 -9.93 -6.32 -16.95
N VAL A 94 -11.20 -6.69 -17.03
CA VAL A 94 -11.68 -7.87 -17.76
C VAL A 94 -11.48 -7.67 -19.27
N ASN A 95 -11.83 -6.51 -19.81
CA ASN A 95 -11.64 -6.19 -21.23
C ASN A 95 -10.15 -6.21 -21.60
N GLU A 96 -9.28 -5.57 -20.81
CA GLU A 96 -7.83 -5.57 -21.05
C GLU A 96 -7.25 -7.00 -21.01
N ASN A 97 -7.75 -7.86 -20.12
CA ASN A 97 -7.34 -9.27 -20.08
C ASN A 97 -7.89 -10.07 -21.26
N GLN A 98 -9.13 -9.83 -21.69
CA GLN A 98 -9.72 -10.46 -22.88
C GLN A 98 -8.95 -10.06 -24.14
N GLU A 99 -8.62 -8.78 -24.31
CA GLU A 99 -7.80 -8.27 -25.41
C GLU A 99 -6.42 -8.92 -25.42
N ARG A 100 -5.74 -9.02 -24.27
CA ARG A 100 -4.46 -9.75 -24.16
C ARG A 100 -4.59 -11.20 -24.61
N ILE A 101 -5.66 -11.90 -24.20
CA ILE A 101 -5.90 -13.30 -24.58
C ILE A 101 -6.18 -13.42 -26.09
N ILE A 102 -6.98 -12.52 -26.65
CA ILE A 102 -7.29 -12.48 -28.09
C ILE A 102 -6.01 -12.22 -28.89
N GLN A 103 -5.19 -11.24 -28.50
CA GLN A 103 -3.92 -10.92 -29.16
C GLN A 103 -2.91 -12.06 -29.06
N ALA A 104 -2.82 -12.73 -27.91
CA ALA A 104 -1.94 -13.89 -27.73
C ALA A 104 -2.39 -15.06 -28.62
N ARG A 105 -3.71 -15.28 -28.75
CA ARG A 105 -4.28 -16.34 -29.60
C ARG A 105 -4.24 -16.01 -31.08
N SER A 106 -4.34 -14.73 -31.47
CA SER A 106 -4.38 -14.33 -32.89
C SER A 106 -3.02 -14.45 -33.59
N LYS A 107 -1.91 -14.51 -32.84
CA LYS A 107 -0.59 -14.86 -33.38
C LYS A 107 -0.62 -16.28 -33.97
N GLY A 108 -0.78 -16.36 -35.29
CA GLY A 108 -0.73 -17.61 -36.06
C GLY A 108 -2.09 -18.19 -36.46
N VAL A 109 -3.21 -17.52 -36.17
CA VAL A 109 -4.55 -18.01 -36.55
C VAL A 109 -4.91 -17.55 -37.96
N ARG A 110 -5.28 -18.50 -38.82
CA ARG A 110 -5.88 -18.23 -40.14
C ARG A 110 -7.33 -17.77 -39.97
N HIS A 111 -7.68 -16.62 -40.56
CA HIS A 111 -9.05 -16.13 -40.60
C HIS A 111 -9.97 -17.17 -41.26
N ARG A 112 -11.05 -17.55 -40.57
CA ARG A 112 -12.12 -18.40 -41.10
C ARG A 112 -13.33 -17.52 -41.38
N ASN A 113 -13.70 -17.39 -42.65
CA ASN A 113 -14.92 -16.70 -43.04
C ASN A 113 -16.07 -17.71 -43.01
N PHE A 114 -17.08 -17.44 -42.20
CA PHE A 114 -18.31 -18.22 -42.16
C PHE A 114 -19.40 -17.39 -42.86
N ALA A 115 -19.90 -17.88 -44.00
CA ALA A 115 -21.10 -17.35 -44.60
C ALA A 115 -22.30 -17.88 -43.80
N VAL A 116 -23.11 -16.98 -43.25
CA VAL A 116 -24.38 -17.34 -42.63
C VAL A 116 -25.36 -17.61 -43.79
N GLY A 117 -25.78 -18.88 -43.91
CA GLY A 117 -26.81 -19.31 -44.85
C GLY A 117 -28.21 -19.02 -44.33
#